data_AF-A0ABD1T039-F1
#
_entry.id   AF-A0ABD1T039-F1
#
_cell.length_a   1.000
_cell.length_b   1.000
_cell.length_c   1.000
_cell.angle_alpha   90.00
_cell.angle_beta   90.00
_cell.angle_gamma   90.00
#
_symmetry.space_group_name_H-M   'P 1'
#
loop_
_entity.id
_entity.type
_entity.pdbx_description
1 polymer ?
#
loop_
_entity_poly.entity_id
_entity_poly.type
_entity_poly.pdbx_seq_one_letter_code
_entity_poly.pdbx_strand_id
1 'polypeptide(L)'
;MARSRITAEDLRLSYDILSSVSLRAPGPEERANDPPEGFIAIYEPAIQQGLRLSMHPFFREVLKYWNLAPCQITPNGWGQMVASYLLWVITEAGENLTLREFESIY
;
A
#
# COMPACT_ATOMS: atom_id res chain seq x y z
N MET A 1 -20.06 -6.08 -18.33
CA MET A 1 -19.74 -4.66 -18.10
C MET A 1 -18.32 -4.41 -18.58
N ALA A 2 -18.16 -3.66 -19.67
CA ALA A 2 -16.83 -3.26 -20.14
C ALA A 2 -16.23 -2.29 -19.11
N ARG A 3 -15.20 -2.71 -18.36
CA ARG A 3 -14.35 -1.75 -17.64
C ARG A 3 -13.80 -0.79 -18.68
N SER A 4 -14.14 0.49 -18.60
CA SER A 4 -13.45 1.51 -19.37
C SER A 4 -11.94 1.30 -19.18
N ARG A 5 -11.16 1.38 -20.26
CA ARG A 5 -9.70 1.24 -20.19
C ARG A 5 -9.14 2.43 -19.42
N ILE A 6 -9.06 2.32 -18.10
CA ILE A 6 -8.30 3.24 -17.25
C ILE A 6 -6.86 3.19 -17.75
N THR A 7 -6.31 4.32 -18.14
CA THR A 7 -4.93 4.42 -18.62
C THR A 7 -3.96 4.55 -17.44
N ALA A 8 -2.67 4.30 -17.68
CA ALA A 8 -1.65 4.53 -16.65
C ALA A 8 -1.60 6.01 -16.22
N GLU A 9 -1.95 6.94 -17.10
CA GLU A 9 -2.00 8.38 -16.81
C GLU A 9 -3.17 8.73 -15.88
N ASP A 10 -4.34 8.12 -16.12
CA ASP A 10 -5.50 8.29 -15.23
C ASP A 10 -5.18 7.82 -13.81
N LEU A 11 -4.45 6.70 -13.68
CA LEU A 11 -4.01 6.19 -12.37
C LEU A 11 -3.01 7.12 -11.69
N ARG A 12 -2.10 7.74 -12.46
CA ARG A 12 -1.14 8.69 -11.89
C ARG A 12 -1.82 9.88 -11.27
N LEU A 13 -2.75 10.48 -12.00
CA LEU A 13 -3.53 11.63 -11.54
C LEU A 13 -4.42 11.25 -10.36
N SER A 14 -5.03 10.07 -10.39
CA SER A 14 -5.96 9.64 -9.34
C SER A 14 -5.26 9.32 -8.00
N TYR A 15 -3.98 8.95 -8.03
CA TYR A 15 -3.26 8.45 -6.87
C TYR A 15 -1.96 9.23 -6.55
N ASP A 16 -1.79 10.41 -7.16
CA ASP A 16 -0.63 11.29 -6.99
C ASP A 16 0.72 10.57 -7.21
N ILE A 17 0.76 9.68 -8.20
CA ILE A 17 1.97 8.90 -8.50
C ILE A 17 2.94 9.79 -9.29
N LEU A 18 4.13 10.01 -8.71
CA LEU A 18 5.19 10.80 -9.31
C LEU A 18 5.52 10.32 -10.74
N SER A 19 5.73 11.28 -11.66
CA SER A 19 6.11 11.00 -13.05
C SER A 19 7.42 10.23 -13.17
N SER A 20 8.29 10.32 -12.17
CA SER A 20 9.55 9.56 -12.07
C SER A 20 9.35 8.06 -11.81
N VAL A 21 8.17 7.63 -11.35
CA VAL A 21 7.87 6.22 -11.12
C VAL A 21 7.34 5.60 -12.41
N SER A 22 7.94 4.53 -12.90
CA SER A 22 7.41 3.78 -14.04
C SER A 22 6.19 2.96 -13.64
N LEU A 23 5.09 3.11 -14.38
CA LEU A 23 3.87 2.31 -14.21
C LEU A 23 3.70 1.34 -15.38
N ARG A 24 3.30 0.12 -15.05
CA ARG A 24 3.08 -0.95 -16.02
C ARG A 24 1.91 -1.81 -15.57
N ALA A 25 0.99 -2.11 -16.47
CA ALA A 25 -0.03 -3.13 -16.20
C ALA A 25 0.63 -4.51 -16.17
N PRO A 26 0.18 -5.43 -15.29
CA PRO A 26 0.68 -6.80 -15.30
C PRO A 26 0.26 -7.54 -16.58
N GLY A 27 1.10 -8.46 -17.03
CA GLY A 27 0.75 -9.41 -18.08
C GLY A 27 -0.28 -10.45 -17.62
N PRO A 28 -0.90 -11.22 -18.54
CA PRO A 28 -1.94 -12.20 -18.22
C PRO A 28 -1.51 -13.25 -17.20
N GLU A 29 -0.24 -13.67 -17.22
CA GLU A 29 0.31 -14.70 -16.33
C GLU A 29 1.08 -14.14 -15.14
N GLU A 30 1.31 -12.83 -15.12
CA GLU A 30 2.01 -12.21 -14.00
C GLU A 30 1.10 -12.11 -12.79
N ARG A 31 1.69 -12.26 -11.62
CA ARG A 31 0.99 -12.23 -10.33
C ARG A 31 1.68 -11.25 -9.42
N ALA A 32 0.93 -10.66 -8.49
CA ALA A 32 1.49 -9.64 -7.61
C ALA A 32 2.56 -10.19 -6.64
N ASN A 33 2.49 -11.48 -6.31
CA ASN A 33 3.47 -12.16 -5.47
C ASN A 33 4.73 -12.61 -6.21
N ASP A 34 4.79 -12.45 -7.53
CA ASP A 34 5.94 -12.78 -8.38
C ASP A 34 6.11 -11.70 -9.48
N PRO A 35 6.50 -10.48 -9.10
CA PRO A 35 6.69 -9.40 -10.06
C PRO A 35 7.96 -9.63 -10.90
N PRO A 36 8.01 -9.11 -12.14
CA PRO A 36 9.24 -9.11 -12.93
C PRO A 36 10.43 -8.45 -12.21
N GLU A 37 11.65 -8.86 -12.55
CA GLU A 37 12.86 -8.28 -11.97
C GLU A 37 12.89 -6.75 -12.15
N GLY A 38 13.21 -6.04 -11.06
CA GLY A 38 13.22 -4.57 -11.04
C GLY A 38 11.85 -3.93 -10.83
N PHE A 39 10.79 -4.71 -10.68
CA PHE A 39 9.44 -4.22 -10.38
C PHE A 39 8.95 -4.65 -9.00
N ILE A 40 8.06 -3.83 -8.44
CA ILE A 40 7.16 -4.23 -7.36
C ILE A 40 5.74 -4.26 -7.89
N ALA A 41 4.93 -5.18 -7.42
CA ALA A 41 3.50 -5.17 -7.69
C ALA A 41 2.75 -4.47 -6.54
N ILE A 42 1.71 -3.72 -6.88
CA ILE A 42 0.80 -3.13 -5.91
C ILE A 42 -0.62 -3.35 -6.41
N TYR A 43 -1.50 -3.83 -5.52
CA TYR A 43 -2.93 -3.89 -5.81
C TYR A 43 -3.52 -2.48 -5.81
N GLU A 44 -4.23 -2.11 -6.88
CA GLU A 44 -4.95 -0.83 -6.92
C GLU A 44 -5.86 -0.63 -5.69
N PRO A 45 -6.64 -1.63 -5.24
CA PRO A 45 -7.43 -1.48 -4.02
C PRO A 45 -6.61 -1.17 -2.76
N ALA A 46 -5.34 -1.59 -2.67
CA ALA A 46 -4.50 -1.21 -1.53
C ALA A 46 -4.19 0.31 -1.54
N ILE A 47 -4.00 0.90 -2.72
CA ILE A 47 -3.83 2.35 -2.88
C ILE A 47 -5.11 3.08 -2.47
N GLN A 48 -6.27 2.55 -2.85
CA GLN A 48 -7.57 3.10 -2.41
C GLN A 48 -7.74 3.05 -0.89
N GLN A 49 -7.14 2.07 -0.22
CA GLN A 49 -7.13 1.91 1.23
C GLN A 49 -6.04 2.75 1.94
N GLY A 50 -5.33 3.62 1.23
CA GLY A 50 -4.36 4.55 1.81
C GLY A 50 -2.90 4.18 1.62
N LEU A 51 -2.58 3.06 0.97
CA LEU A 51 -1.20 2.79 0.53
C LEU A 51 -0.75 3.91 -0.42
N ARG A 52 0.43 4.47 -0.18
CA ARG A 52 1.08 5.44 -1.05
C ARG A 52 2.53 5.03 -1.26
N LEU A 53 3.09 5.39 -2.42
CA LEU A 53 4.48 5.03 -2.78
C LEU A 53 5.50 5.69 -1.85
N SER A 54 5.27 6.96 -1.49
CA SER A 54 5.94 7.63 -0.37
C SER A 54 5.35 7.12 0.95
N MET A 55 5.67 5.87 1.29
CA MET A 55 5.08 5.19 2.42
C MET A 55 5.49 5.81 3.76
N HIS A 56 4.51 6.01 4.64
CA HIS A 56 4.73 6.51 6.00
C HIS A 56 5.78 5.65 6.73
N PRO A 57 6.71 6.23 7.52
CA PRO A 57 7.75 5.48 8.23
C PRO A 57 7.22 4.30 9.05
N PHE A 58 6.10 4.48 9.75
CA PHE A 58 5.45 3.43 10.54
C PHE A 58 5.13 2.18 9.69
N PHE A 59 4.44 2.34 8.55
CA PHE A 59 4.09 1.19 7.70
C PHE A 59 5.33 0.49 7.13
N ARG A 60 6.39 1.24 6.82
CA ARG A 60 7.67 0.67 6.39
C ARG A 60 8.32 -0.17 7.49
N GLU A 61 8.23 0.29 8.73
CA GLU A 61 8.76 -0.42 9.89
C GLU A 61 8.01 -1.73 10.13
N VAL A 62 6.67 -1.71 10.08
CA VAL A 62 5.83 -2.91 10.18
C VAL A 62 6.16 -3.93 9.09
N LEU A 63 6.22 -3.51 7.83
CA LEU A 63 6.58 -4.39 6.72
C LEU A 63 7.97 -4.99 6.88
N LYS A 64 8.95 -4.17 7.29
CA LYS A 64 10.33 -4.63 7.50
C LYS A 64 10.39 -5.65 8.64
N TYR A 65 9.68 -5.41 9.72
CA TYR A 65 9.65 -6.30 10.88
C TYR A 65 9.11 -7.69 10.53
N TRP A 66 8.01 -7.76 9.78
CA TRP A 66 7.44 -9.02 9.31
C TRP A 66 8.08 -9.58 8.03
N ASN A 67 9.07 -8.88 7.48
CA ASN A 67 9.72 -9.22 6.22
C ASN A 67 8.71 -9.42 5.06
N LEU A 68 7.74 -8.51 4.96
CA LEU A 68 6.68 -8.53 3.96
C LEU A 68 6.90 -7.47 2.89
N ALA A 69 6.72 -7.85 1.63
CA ALA A 69 6.54 -6.89 0.55
C ALA A 69 5.11 -6.32 0.58
N PRO A 70 4.87 -5.08 0.10
CA PRO A 70 3.53 -4.50 0.08
C PRO A 70 2.47 -5.34 -0.64
N CYS A 71 2.87 -6.08 -1.68
CA CYS A 71 1.99 -6.99 -2.42
C CYS A 71 1.55 -8.23 -1.63
N GLN A 72 2.25 -8.60 -0.57
CA GLN A 72 1.91 -9.77 0.24
C GLN A 72 0.80 -9.46 1.25
N ILE A 73 0.52 -8.19 1.51
CA ILE A 73 -0.62 -7.76 2.31
C ILE A 73 -1.84 -7.60 1.41
N THR A 74 -2.94 -8.24 1.79
CA THR A 74 -4.22 -8.09 1.08
C THR A 74 -4.72 -6.64 1.18
N PRO A 75 -5.51 -6.12 0.23
CA PRO A 75 -6.04 -4.76 0.32
C PRO A 75 -6.77 -4.45 1.64
N ASN A 76 -7.50 -5.41 2.18
CA ASN A 76 -8.16 -5.26 3.48
C ASN A 76 -7.16 -5.17 4.64
N GLY A 77 -6.07 -5.93 4.60
CA GLY A 77 -4.99 -5.83 5.59
C GLY A 77 -4.33 -4.45 5.58
N TRP A 78 -4.14 -3.86 4.40
CA TRP A 78 -3.68 -2.47 4.27
C TRP A 78 -4.66 -1.48 4.92
N GLY A 79 -5.96 -1.60 4.63
CA GLY A 79 -6.99 -0.76 5.24
C GLY A 79 -7.03 -0.87 6.76
N GLN A 80 -6.90 -2.08 7.30
CA GLN A 80 -6.82 -2.31 8.75
C GLN A 80 -5.60 -1.62 9.36
N MET A 81 -4.42 -1.78 8.77
CA MET A 81 -3.20 -1.16 9.29
C MET A 81 -3.27 0.37 9.25
N VAL A 82 -3.81 0.95 8.17
CA VAL A 82 -4.04 2.39 8.07
C VAL A 82 -5.07 2.86 9.09
N ALA A 83 -6.18 2.14 9.26
CA ALA A 83 -7.20 2.46 10.24
C ALA A 83 -6.67 2.39 11.68
N SER A 84 -5.90 1.37 12.04
CA SER A 84 -5.25 1.25 13.35
C SER A 84 -4.34 2.45 13.63
N TYR A 85 -3.51 2.84 12.66
CA TYR A 85 -2.65 4.02 12.78
C TYR A 85 -3.46 5.31 13.00
N LEU A 86 -4.48 5.55 12.17
CA LEU A 86 -5.28 6.76 12.26
C LEU A 86 -6.09 6.82 13.56
N LEU A 87 -6.68 5.70 13.97
CA LEU A 87 -7.41 5.62 15.24
C LEU A 87 -6.49 5.95 16.42
N TRP A 88 -5.28 5.37 16.44
CA TRP A 88 -4.29 5.67 17.48
C TRP A 88 -3.95 7.16 17.53
N VAL A 89 -3.61 7.77 16.39
CA VAL A 89 -3.29 9.21 16.33
C VAL A 89 -4.46 10.06 16.83
N ILE A 90 -5.70 9.64 16.58
CA ILE A 90 -6.89 10.35 17.05
C ILE A 90 -7.10 10.18 18.57
N THR A 91 -6.90 8.98 19.11
CA THR A 91 -7.17 8.68 20.52
C THR A 91 -6.05 9.14 21.45
N GLU A 92 -4.80 9.03 21.01
CA GLU A 92 -3.59 9.35 21.79
C GLU A 92 -3.09 10.76 21.51
N ALA A 93 -3.99 11.73 21.31
CA ALA A 93 -3.69 13.15 21.17
C ALA A 93 -2.60 13.50 20.12
N GLY A 94 -2.53 12.73 19.03
CA GLY A 94 -1.58 12.94 17.94
C GLY A 94 -0.25 12.20 18.09
N GLU A 95 -0.08 11.36 19.10
CA GLU A 95 1.11 10.50 19.21
C GLU A 95 1.17 9.48 18.07
N ASN A 96 2.38 9.21 17.60
CA ASN A 96 2.58 8.23 16.53
C ASN A 96 2.51 6.82 17.10
N LEU A 97 1.70 5.97 16.49
CA LEU A 97 1.69 4.55 16.78
C LEU A 97 3.07 3.94 16.49
N THR A 98 3.62 3.24 17.47
CA THR A 98 4.88 2.50 17.33
C THR A 98 4.62 1.04 16.94
N LEU A 99 5.66 0.36 16.43
CA LEU A 99 5.58 -1.08 16.15
C LEU A 99 5.17 -1.89 17.39
N ARG A 100 5.72 -1.56 18.57
CA ARG A 100 5.44 -2.27 19.81
C ARG A 100 3.97 -2.17 20.23
N GLU A 101 3.39 -0.99 20.11
CA GLU A 101 1.97 -0.76 20.41
C GLU A 101 1.09 -1.46 19.39
N PHE A 102 1.46 -1.40 18.12
CA PHE A 102 0.74 -2.10 17.05
C PHE A 102 0.69 -3.62 17.28
N GLU A 103 1.80 -4.22 17.71
CA GLU A 103 1.85 -5.64 18.10
C GLU A 103 1.00 -5.96 19.33
N SER A 104 0.73 -5.00 20.22
CA SER A 104 -0.14 -5.26 21.40
C SER A 104 -1.63 -5.23 21.08
N ILE A 105 -2.01 -4.71 19.92
CA ILE A 105 -3.41 -4.57 19.48
C ILE A 105 -3.88 -5.82 18.70
N TYR A 106 -2.94 -6.70 18.30
CA TYR A 106 -3.18 -7.94 17.54
C TYR A 106 -2.68 -9.18 18.28
#